data_AF-A0A820Q7M9-F1
#
_entry.id   AF-A0A820Q7M9-F1
#
_cell.length_a   1.000
_cell.length_b   1.000
_cell.length_c   1.000
_cell.angle_alpha   90.00
_cell.angle_beta   90.00
_cell.angle_gamma   90.00
#
_symmetry.space_group_name_H-M   'P 1'
#
loop_
_entity.id
_entity.type
_entity.pdbx_description
1 polymer ?
#
loop_
_entity_poly.entity_id
_entity_poly.type
_entity_poly.pdbx_seq_one_letter_code
_entity_poly.pdbx_strand_id
1 'polypeptide(L)'
;FRSLIILSVCYFAAASPIQKVDPECDYNITQLIQSKGYPCEEHKVTTKDGYILGVFRIPHGRNGSSSTIGRPVLLQHGLLDAATTWVMN
;
A
#
# COMPACT_ATOMS: atom_id res chain seq x y z
N PHE A 1 -61.49 9.53 12.09
CA PHE A 1 -60.96 10.77 11.50
C PHE A 1 -59.68 11.15 12.24
N ARG A 2 -58.52 10.73 11.73
CA ARG A 2 -57.60 11.54 10.90
C ARG A 2 -56.85 12.63 11.70
N SER A 3 -55.64 12.29 12.16
CA SER A 3 -54.48 13.18 12.41
C SER A 3 -53.32 12.25 12.81
N LEU A 4 -52.36 11.88 11.94
CA LEU A 4 -51.38 12.71 11.21
C LEU A 4 -50.64 13.65 12.16
N ILE A 5 -49.47 13.24 12.65
CA ILE A 5 -48.18 13.96 12.90
C ILE A 5 -47.23 12.87 13.46
N ILE A 6 -46.46 12.16 12.64
CA ILE A 6 -45.07 12.53 12.30
C ILE A 6 -44.33 13.08 13.54
N LEU A 7 -44.09 12.24 14.54
CA LEU A 7 -42.92 12.39 15.40
C LEU A 7 -42.05 11.16 15.11
N SER A 8 -41.27 11.26 14.03
CA SER A 8 -39.82 11.37 14.17
C SER A 8 -39.31 10.13 14.91
N VAL A 9 -39.23 8.98 14.24
CA VAL A 9 -37.98 8.52 13.63
C VAL A 9 -36.80 9.44 14.00
N CYS A 10 -36.47 9.50 15.29
CA CYS A 10 -35.09 9.65 15.70
C CYS A 10 -34.44 8.26 15.59
N TYR A 11 -34.46 7.69 14.38
CA TYR A 11 -33.33 6.87 13.99
C TYR A 11 -32.22 7.90 13.87
N PHE A 12 -31.52 8.15 14.97
CA PHE A 12 -30.16 8.68 14.88
C PHE A 12 -29.40 7.60 14.11
N ALA A 13 -29.49 7.65 12.77
CA ALA A 13 -28.39 7.24 11.95
C ALA A 13 -27.32 8.24 12.34
N ALA A 14 -26.55 7.91 13.38
CA ALA A 14 -25.18 8.33 13.42
C ALA A 14 -24.61 7.81 12.10
N ALA A 15 -24.62 8.65 11.08
CA ALA A 15 -23.78 8.45 9.92
C ALA A 15 -22.39 8.31 10.54
N SER A 16 -21.87 7.09 10.59
CA SER A 16 -20.47 6.88 10.92
C SER A 16 -19.72 7.86 10.02
N PRO A 17 -18.91 8.78 10.58
CA PRO A 17 -18.14 9.70 9.76
C PRO A 17 -17.47 8.84 8.70
N ILE A 18 -17.62 9.23 7.42
CA ILE A 18 -16.98 8.52 6.31
C ILE A 18 -15.52 8.41 6.71
N GLN A 19 -15.10 7.20 7.06
CA GLN A 19 -13.72 6.98 7.45
C GLN A 19 -12.93 7.30 6.20
N LYS A 20 -12.10 8.34 6.27
CA LYS A 20 -11.23 8.70 5.15
C LYS A 20 -10.31 7.51 4.95
N VAL A 21 -10.59 6.71 3.92
CA VAL A 21 -9.78 5.55 3.55
C VAL A 21 -8.38 6.08 3.22
N ASP A 22 -7.36 5.39 3.71
CA ASP A 22 -5.98 5.75 3.37
C ASP A 22 -5.78 5.54 1.87
N PRO A 23 -5.38 6.57 1.10
CA PRO A 23 -5.11 6.41 -0.32
C PRO A 23 -4.03 5.34 -0.62
N GLU A 24 -3.16 4.98 0.34
CA GLU A 24 -2.19 3.89 0.19
C GLU A 24 -2.84 2.52 -0.04
N CYS A 25 -4.10 2.32 0.38
CA CYS A 25 -4.80 1.04 0.21
C CYS A 25 -5.00 0.65 -1.26
N ASP A 26 -5.06 1.62 -2.18
CA ASP A 26 -5.27 1.39 -3.61
C ASP A 26 -3.96 1.42 -4.41
N TYR A 27 -2.81 1.65 -3.75
CA TYR A 27 -1.52 1.75 -4.44
C TYR A 27 -0.95 0.38 -4.77
N ASN A 28 -0.41 0.26 -5.98
CA ASN A 28 0.56 -0.80 -6.24
C ASN A 28 1.87 -0.51 -5.49
N ILE A 29 2.72 -1.52 -5.32
CA ILE A 29 3.95 -1.38 -4.54
C ILE A 29 4.89 -0.27 -5.04
N THR A 30 4.99 -0.06 -6.35
CA THR A 30 5.83 1.01 -6.93
C THR A 30 5.29 2.38 -6.52
N GLN A 31 3.98 2.59 -6.61
CA GLN A 31 3.31 3.80 -6.15
C GLN A 31 3.49 3.98 -4.64
N LEU A 32 3.38 2.90 -3.86
CA LEU A 32 3.56 2.93 -2.41
C LEU A 32 4.98 3.37 -2.04
N ILE A 33 6.01 2.79 -2.65
CA ILE A 33 7.42 3.17 -2.42
C ILE A 33 7.66 4.63 -2.82
N GLN A 34 7.17 5.04 -3.98
CA GLN A 34 7.34 6.39 -4.51
C GLN A 34 6.59 7.44 -3.68
N SER A 35 5.39 7.13 -3.18
CA SER A 35 4.61 8.01 -2.29
C SER A 35 5.39 8.33 -1.01
N LYS A 36 6.26 7.43 -0.58
CA LYS A 36 7.16 7.58 0.57
C LYS A 36 8.48 8.26 0.22
N GLY A 37 8.64 8.77 -1.00
CA GLY A 37 9.80 9.53 -1.46
C GLY A 37 11.04 8.69 -1.76
N TYR A 38 10.90 7.37 -1.98
CA TYR A 38 12.01 6.49 -2.36
C TYR A 38 11.99 6.20 -3.87
N PRO A 39 13.17 6.06 -4.52
CA PRO A 39 13.23 5.50 -5.86
C PRO A 39 12.82 4.01 -5.84
N CYS A 40 12.19 3.55 -6.92
CA CYS A 40 11.81 2.14 -7.10
C CYS A 40 12.22 1.66 -8.49
N GLU A 41 12.94 0.55 -8.53
CA GLU A 41 13.22 -0.24 -9.73
C GLU A 41 12.38 -1.53 -9.68
N GLU A 42 11.73 -1.88 -10.77
CA GLU A 42 10.98 -3.13 -10.92
C GLU A 42 11.72 -4.08 -11.87
N HIS A 43 11.91 -5.33 -11.43
CA HIS A 43 12.59 -6.37 -12.17
C HIS A 43 11.69 -7.59 -12.33
N LYS A 44 11.67 -8.19 -13.52
CA LYS A 44 10.99 -9.46 -13.77
C LYS A 44 12.02 -10.57 -13.83
N VAL A 45 11.94 -11.51 -12.89
CA VAL A 45 12.88 -12.64 -12.79
C VAL A 45 12.16 -13.92 -13.18
N THR A 46 12.66 -14.60 -14.21
CA THR A 46 12.12 -15.90 -14.63
C THR A 46 12.87 -17.02 -13.90
N THR A 47 12.12 -17.84 -13.17
CA THR A 47 12.62 -19.04 -12.50
C THR A 47 12.89 -20.17 -13.51
N LYS A 48 13.64 -21.20 -13.10
CA LYS A 48 13.99 -22.33 -13.99
C LYS A 48 12.76 -23.13 -14.47
N ASP A 49 11.73 -23.18 -13.65
CA ASP A 49 10.44 -23.82 -13.88
C ASP A 49 9.40 -22.89 -14.55
N GLY A 50 9.78 -21.66 -14.89
CA GLY A 50 9.02 -20.78 -15.79
C GLY A 50 8.12 -19.75 -15.11
N TYR A 51 8.11 -19.65 -13.78
CA TYR A 51 7.41 -18.56 -13.08
C TYR A 51 8.12 -17.22 -13.28
N ILE A 52 7.35 -16.17 -13.56
CA ILE A 52 7.82 -14.79 -13.64
C ILE A 52 7.55 -14.09 -12.32
N LEU A 53 8.61 -13.77 -11.59
CA LEU A 53 8.56 -13.10 -10.28
C LEU A 53 8.78 -11.59 -10.44
N GLY A 54 7.92 -10.79 -9.80
CA GLY A 54 8.14 -9.35 -9.65
C GLY A 54 9.05 -9.07 -8.45
N VAL A 55 10.22 -8.46 -8.70
CA VAL A 55 11.20 -8.10 -7.68
C VAL A 55 11.38 -6.59 -7.68
N PHE A 56 11.27 -5.97 -6.50
CA PHE A 56 11.33 -4.52 -6.33
C PHE A 56 12.60 -4.12 -5.59
N ARG A 57 13.30 -3.10 -6.09
CA ARG A 57 14.56 -2.61 -5.51
C ARG A 57 14.47 -1.12 -5.23
N ILE A 58 14.85 -0.74 -4.00
CA ILE A 58 15.08 0.65 -3.60
C ILE A 58 16.60 0.88 -3.65
N PRO A 59 17.14 1.52 -4.71
CA PRO A 59 18.59 1.63 -4.91
C PRO A 59 19.29 2.53 -3.89
N HIS A 60 18.58 3.53 -3.35
CA HIS A 60 19.11 4.46 -2.35
C HIS A 60 17.99 5.06 -1.51
N GLY A 61 18.34 5.70 -0.38
CA GLY A 61 17.40 6.41 0.48
C GLY A 61 16.83 7.70 -0.15
N ARG A 62 15.85 8.32 0.54
CA ARG A 62 15.10 9.50 0.08
C ARG A 62 15.96 10.68 -0.41
N ASN A 63 17.02 10.99 0.33
CA ASN A 63 17.81 12.22 0.12
C ASN A 63 18.95 12.06 -0.91
N GLY A 64 18.85 11.07 -1.81
CA GLY A 64 19.69 10.95 -3.01
C GLY A 64 21.16 11.31 -2.80
N SER A 65 21.87 10.56 -1.94
CA SER A 65 23.28 10.82 -1.68
C SER A 65 23.94 9.57 -1.10
N SER A 66 24.22 8.61 -1.96
CA SER A 66 25.30 7.68 -1.69
C SER A 66 25.93 7.33 -3.02
N SER A 67 27.04 7.98 -3.34
CA SER A 67 27.99 7.55 -4.39
C SER A 67 28.56 6.15 -4.11
N THR A 68 28.28 5.59 -2.93
CA THR A 68 28.60 4.23 -2.52
C THR A 68 27.37 3.34 -2.67
N ILE A 69 27.47 2.36 -3.58
CA ILE A 69 26.54 1.22 -3.64
C ILE A 69 26.74 0.44 -2.34
N GLY A 70 25.75 0.49 -1.44
CA GLY A 70 25.74 -0.29 -0.22
C GLY A 70 25.65 -1.80 -0.50
N ARG A 71 25.88 -2.62 0.52
CA ARG A 71 25.66 -4.07 0.41
C ARG A 71 24.17 -4.33 0.13
N PRO A 72 23.82 -5.12 -0.89
CA PRO A 72 22.42 -5.44 -1.17
C PRO A 72 21.85 -6.29 -0.03
N VAL A 73 20.60 -6.01 0.34
CA VAL A 73 19.82 -6.77 1.32
C VAL A 73 18.58 -7.31 0.61
N LEU A 74 18.32 -8.60 0.76
CA LEU A 74 17.11 -9.24 0.25
C LEU A 74 16.11 -9.41 1.40
N LEU A 75 14.90 -8.90 1.20
CA LEU A 75 13.80 -9.04 2.15
C LEU A 75 12.74 -9.95 1.55
N GLN A 76 12.52 -11.11 2.18
CA GLN A 76 11.56 -12.12 1.73
C GLN A 76 10.35 -12.10 2.67
N HIS A 77 9.15 -11.91 2.11
CA HIS A 77 7.90 -11.95 2.86
C HIS A 77 7.55 -13.38 3.32
N GLY A 78 6.60 -13.47 4.26
CA GLY A 78 6.12 -14.74 4.81
C GLY A 78 5.05 -15.44 3.97
N LEU A 79 4.36 -16.41 4.58
CA LEU A 79 3.25 -17.14 3.99
C LEU A 79 2.01 -16.23 3.85
N LEU A 80 1.34 -16.27 2.69
CA LEU A 80 0.17 -15.42 2.36
C LEU A 80 0.46 -13.91 2.46
N ASP A 81 1.67 -13.50 2.07
CA ASP A 81 2.16 -12.13 2.14
C ASP A 81 2.79 -11.71 0.79
N ALA A 82 3.21 -10.45 0.68
CA ALA A 82 3.85 -9.88 -0.50
C ALA A 82 4.96 -8.89 -0.12
N ALA A 83 5.70 -8.37 -1.10
CA ALA A 83 6.78 -7.40 -0.88
C ALA A 83 6.30 -6.08 -0.21
N THR A 84 4.99 -5.78 -0.25
CA THR A 84 4.38 -4.61 0.38
C THR A 84 4.55 -4.59 1.90
N THR A 85 4.71 -5.75 2.55
CA THR A 85 4.89 -5.89 4.00
C THR A 85 6.04 -5.03 4.55
N TRP A 86 7.09 -4.83 3.75
CA TRP A 86 8.28 -4.06 4.15
C TRP A 86 8.15 -2.56 3.96
N VAL A 87 7.07 -2.09 3.33
CA VAL A 87 6.90 -0.70 2.90
C VAL A 87 5.55 -0.08 3.28
N MET A 88 4.56 -0.89 3.68
CA MET A 88 3.28 -0.42 4.24
C MET A 88 3.44 0.12 5.68
N ASN A 89 2.55 1.02 6.11
CA ASN A 89 2.52 1.61 7.45
C ASN A 89 1.12 1.52 8.06
#